data_AF-A0A183MFA8-F1
#
_entry.id   AF-A0A183MFA8-F1
#
_cell.length_a   1.000
_cell.length_b   1.000
_cell.length_c   1.000
_cell.angle_alpha   90.00
_cell.angle_beta   90.00
_cell.angle_gamma   90.00
#
_symmetry.space_group_name_H-M   'P 1'
#
loop_
_entity.id
_entity.type
_entity.pdbx_description
1 polymer ?
#
loop_
_entity_poly.entity_id
_entity_poly.type
_entity_poly.pdbx_seq_one_letter_code
_entity_poly.pdbx_strand_id
1 'polypeptide(L)'
;MFASDVPEPYEILKRSILKRGDLTDRQRLDQLFNNIDLQHGSAMDMLRRMREVIGLRTFDEGLFKQLFLSKLPQQVQAVLVSFLKNALDELVASAGHILKITKSSTTEVFSVEEKPQTTQNDITKLCDTLTRYLNFRNDRKRSHTPRRSISRK
;
A
#
# COMPACT_ATOMS: atom_id res chain seq x y z
N MET A 1 44.91 36.40 34.27
CA MET A 1 44.72 35.17 35.05
C MET A 1 43.63 34.38 34.34
N PHE A 2 44.00 33.46 33.45
CA PHE A 2 43.05 32.76 32.59
C PHE A 2 42.50 31.55 33.34
N ALA A 3 41.22 31.59 33.70
CA ALA A 3 40.51 30.40 34.15
C ALA A 3 40.48 29.43 32.97
N SER A 4 41.18 28.31 33.09
CA SER A 4 41.10 27.20 32.15
C SER A 4 39.67 26.65 32.18
N ASP A 5 38.85 27.08 31.22
CA ASP A 5 37.47 26.63 30.98
C ASP A 5 37.44 25.23 30.36
N VAL A 6 38.33 24.35 30.84
CA VAL A 6 38.42 22.95 30.42
C VAL A 6 37.78 22.13 31.53
N PRO A 7 36.59 21.54 31.31
CA PRO A 7 35.95 20.73 32.32
C PRO A 7 36.83 19.54 32.69
N GLU A 8 36.92 19.27 33.99
CA GLU A 8 37.72 18.19 34.54
C GLU A 8 37.33 16.84 33.90
N PRO A 9 38.29 15.92 33.63
CA PRO A 9 38.01 14.65 32.96
C PRO A 9 36.84 13.86 33.56
N TYR A 10 36.65 13.96 34.87
CA TYR A 10 35.52 13.37 35.59
C TYR A 10 34.17 13.99 35.19
N GLU A 11 34.09 15.31 35.07
CA GLU A 11 32.85 16.01 34.65
C GLU A 11 32.52 15.74 33.18
N ILE A 12 33.53 15.59 32.32
CA ILE A 12 33.33 15.14 30.93
C ILE A 12 32.73 13.73 30.92
N LEU A 13 33.31 12.81 31.70
CA LEU A 13 32.83 11.44 31.79
C LEU A 13 31.40 11.38 32.35
N LYS A 14 31.10 12.10 33.43
CA LYS A 14 29.78 12.18 34.05
C LYS A 14 28.73 12.73 33.08
N ARG A 15 29.04 13.82 32.37
CA ARG A 15 28.18 14.37 31.31
C ARG A 15 27.97 13.38 30.17
N SER A 16 29.00 12.62 29.78
CA SER A 16 28.89 11.64 28.70
C SER A 16 28.00 10.44 29.08
N ILE A 17 28.09 9.95 30.32
CA ILE A 17 27.25 8.88 30.85
C ILE A 17 25.79 9.33 30.95
N LEU A 18 25.57 10.54 31.48
CA LEU A 18 24.23 11.14 31.58
C LEU A 18 23.62 11.30 30.18
N LYS A 19 24.36 11.91 29.23
CA LYS A 19 23.93 12.06 27.83
C LYS A 19 23.62 10.73 27.15
N ARG A 20 24.33 9.65 27.50
CA ARG A 20 24.06 8.31 26.98
C ARG A 20 22.74 7.72 27.53
N GLY A 21 22.38 8.08 28.76
CA GLY A 21 21.09 7.72 29.37
C GLY A 21 19.91 8.62 28.95
N ASP A 22 20.18 9.85 28.53
CA ASP A 22 19.19 10.91 28.25
C ASP A 22 18.52 10.82 26.88
N LEU A 23 18.64 9.70 26.15
CA LEU A 23 17.90 9.53 24.91
C LEU A 23 16.40 9.73 25.17
N THR A 24 15.81 10.63 24.40
CA THR A 24 14.35 10.84 24.39
C THR A 24 13.67 9.55 23.93
N ASP A 25 12.42 9.33 24.35
CA ASP A 25 11.69 8.11 23.99
C ASP A 25 11.59 7.98 22.46
N ARG A 26 11.45 9.10 21.73
CA ARG A 26 11.51 9.14 20.27
C ARG A 26 12.83 8.58 19.71
N GLN A 27 13.98 9.01 20.24
CA GLN A 27 15.29 8.53 19.75
C GLN A 27 15.50 7.04 20.03
N ARG A 28 15.07 6.56 21.19
CA ARG A 28 15.14 5.14 21.55
C ARG A 28 14.26 4.29 20.65
N LEU A 29 13.06 4.78 20.35
CA LEU A 29 12.15 4.14 19.41
C LEU A 29 12.71 4.17 18.00
N ASP A 30 13.18 5.30 17.48
CA ASP A 30 13.81 5.38 16.16
C ASP A 30 14.97 4.38 16.03
N GLN A 31 15.81 4.24 17.06
CA GLN A 31 16.84 3.19 17.10
C GLN A 31 16.24 1.79 17.03
N LEU A 32 15.21 1.48 17.83
CA LEU A 32 14.51 0.19 17.77
C LEU A 32 13.97 -0.09 16.36
N PHE A 33 13.27 0.87 15.79
CA PHE A 33 12.63 0.79 14.47
C PHE A 33 13.64 0.69 13.32
N ASN A 34 14.85 1.22 13.47
CA ASN A 34 15.93 1.11 12.47
C ASN A 34 16.66 -0.25 12.53
N ASN A 35 16.67 -0.91 13.69
CA ASN A 35 17.33 -2.20 13.86
C ASN A 35 16.39 -3.40 13.60
N ILE A 36 15.08 -3.19 13.50
CA ILE A 36 14.11 -4.25 13.22
C ILE A 36 13.88 -4.34 11.72
N ASP A 37 14.22 -5.49 11.14
CA ASP A 37 13.78 -5.83 9.80
C ASP A 37 12.36 -6.44 9.84
N LEU A 38 11.38 -5.68 9.37
CA LEU A 38 9.98 -6.13 9.23
C LEU A 38 9.81 -7.26 8.20
N GLN A 39 10.83 -7.55 7.38
CA GLN A 39 10.83 -8.71 6.50
C GLN A 39 10.81 -10.02 7.32
N HIS A 40 11.50 -10.05 8.47
CA HIS A 40 11.72 -11.27 9.26
C HIS A 40 11.00 -11.28 10.62
N GLY A 41 10.66 -10.12 11.19
CA GLY A 41 9.92 -10.01 12.45
C GLY A 41 8.40 -9.81 12.27
N SER A 42 7.60 -10.31 13.22
CA SER A 42 6.15 -10.01 13.28
C SER A 42 5.89 -8.60 13.79
N ALA A 43 4.81 -7.96 13.32
CA ALA A 43 4.32 -6.70 13.86
C ALA A 43 4.11 -6.76 15.39
N MET A 44 3.69 -7.90 15.92
CA MET A 44 3.52 -8.12 17.36
C MET A 44 4.84 -8.15 18.13
N ASP A 45 5.90 -8.69 17.52
CA ASP A 45 7.23 -8.71 18.14
C ASP A 45 7.78 -7.30 18.29
N MET A 46 7.52 -6.45 17.30
CA MET A 46 7.89 -5.04 17.33
C MET A 46 7.19 -4.30 18.48
N LEU A 47 5.89 -4.50 18.63
CA LEU A 47 5.11 -3.93 19.73
C LEU A 47 5.64 -4.39 21.10
N ARG A 48 5.95 -5.68 21.25
CA ARG A 48 6.53 -6.22 22.48
C ARG A 48 7.88 -5.57 22.83
N ARG A 49 8.83 -5.58 21.88
CA ARG A 49 10.15 -4.97 22.08
C ARG A 49 10.07 -3.48 22.38
N MET A 50 9.07 -2.81 21.82
CA MET A 50 8.84 -1.41 22.07
C MET A 50 8.35 -1.15 23.49
N ARG A 51 7.41 -1.96 24.00
CA ARG A 51 7.01 -1.92 25.43
C ARG A 51 8.21 -2.17 26.35
N GLU A 52 9.14 -3.03 25.95
CA GLU A 52 10.40 -3.27 26.69
C GLU A 52 11.34 -2.05 26.67
N VAL A 53 11.48 -1.35 25.53
CA VAL A 53 12.36 -0.17 25.38
C VAL A 53 11.84 1.05 26.16
N ILE A 54 10.53 1.25 26.19
CA ILE A 54 9.90 2.31 27.00
C ILE A 54 9.91 1.93 28.49
N GLY A 55 9.71 0.64 28.81
CA GLY A 55 9.67 0.14 30.17
C GLY A 55 8.53 0.77 30.99
N LEU A 56 8.86 1.34 32.16
CA LEU A 56 7.91 1.99 33.07
C LEU A 56 7.57 3.44 32.71
N ARG A 57 8.15 4.00 31.65
CA ARG A 57 7.87 5.38 31.23
C ARG A 57 6.50 5.49 30.57
N THR A 58 5.99 6.71 30.48
CA THR A 58 4.73 7.00 29.79
C THR A 58 4.82 6.56 28.33
N PHE A 59 3.95 5.61 27.97
CA PHE A 59 3.86 5.07 26.62
C PHE A 59 3.08 6.03 25.71
N ASP A 60 3.77 6.66 24.76
CA ASP A 60 3.11 7.47 23.72
C ASP A 60 2.66 6.57 22.57
N GLU A 61 1.40 6.14 22.65
CA GLU A 61 0.76 5.34 21.63
C GLU A 61 0.69 6.05 20.27
N GLY A 62 0.48 7.37 20.24
CA GLY A 62 0.38 8.14 19.00
C GLY A 62 1.71 8.17 18.26
N LEU A 63 2.79 8.43 18.98
CA LEU A 63 4.15 8.40 18.43
C LEU A 63 4.52 7.01 17.91
N PHE A 64 4.13 5.94 18.63
CA PHE A 64 4.33 4.59 18.10
C PHE A 64 3.57 4.36 16.81
N LYS A 65 2.27 4.69 16.77
CA LYS A 65 1.46 4.47 15.58
C LYS A 65 2.06 5.15 14.36
N GLN A 66 2.56 6.39 14.53
CA GLN A 66 3.24 7.12 13.48
C GLN A 66 4.54 6.41 13.02
N LEU A 67 5.42 6.04 13.96
CA LEU A 67 6.68 5.35 13.63
C LEU A 67 6.45 3.97 13.02
N PHE A 68 5.48 3.22 13.55
CA PHE A 68 5.07 1.91 13.08
C PHE A 68 4.59 1.95 11.63
N LEU A 69 3.68 2.87 11.31
CA LEU A 69 3.26 3.06 9.93
C LEU A 69 4.45 3.40 9.02
N SER A 70 5.34 4.30 9.45
CA SER A 70 6.49 4.71 8.62
C SER A 70 7.43 3.57 8.20
N LYS A 71 7.44 2.45 8.94
CA LYS A 71 8.27 1.29 8.62
C LYS A 71 7.58 0.22 7.77
N LEU A 72 6.27 0.28 7.63
CA LEU A 72 5.53 -0.68 6.81
C LEU A 72 5.66 -0.36 5.31
N PRO A 73 5.49 -1.34 4.41
CA PRO A 73 5.39 -1.06 2.97
C PRO A 73 4.21 -0.13 2.65
N GLN A 74 4.37 0.72 1.63
CA GLN A 74 3.40 1.78 1.29
C GLN A 74 1.97 1.27 1.09
N GLN A 75 1.81 0.08 0.48
CA GLN A 75 0.52 -0.58 0.31
C GLN A 75 -0.19 -0.93 1.63
N VAL A 76 0.58 -1.34 2.64
CA VAL A 76 0.06 -1.66 3.98
C VAL A 76 -0.25 -0.36 4.73
N GLN A 77 0.61 0.66 4.59
CA GLN A 77 0.38 1.98 5.18
C GLN A 77 -0.96 2.57 4.71
N ALA A 78 -1.22 2.57 3.40
CA ALA A 78 -2.42 3.16 2.82
C ALA A 78 -3.72 2.57 3.40
N VAL A 79 -3.72 1.26 3.67
CA VAL A 79 -4.87 0.59 4.29
C VAL A 79 -4.99 0.94 5.77
N LEU A 80 -3.87 1.05 6.49
CA LEU A 80 -3.85 1.25 7.93
C LEU A 80 -4.02 2.70 8.39
N VAL A 81 -3.95 3.69 7.51
CA VAL A 81 -4.16 5.11 7.87
C VAL A 81 -5.51 5.35 8.55
N SER A 82 -6.57 4.64 8.13
CA SER A 82 -7.89 4.74 8.77
C SER A 82 -7.96 4.09 10.15
N PHE A 83 -7.03 3.19 10.46
CA PHE A 83 -6.96 2.43 11.72
C PHE A 83 -6.19 3.17 12.82
N LEU A 84 -5.64 4.37 12.54
CA LEU A 84 -4.91 5.18 13.52
C LEU A 84 -5.72 5.50 14.80
N LYS A 85 -7.05 5.54 14.68
CA LYS A 85 -7.97 5.79 15.81
C LYS A 85 -8.25 4.56 16.66
N ASN A 86 -7.94 3.36 16.17
CA ASN A 86 -8.21 2.11 16.87
C ASN A 86 -7.18 1.89 17.97
N ALA A 87 -7.42 0.92 18.86
CA ALA A 87 -6.45 0.52 19.86
C ALA A 87 -5.15 0.05 19.17
N LEU A 88 -4.00 0.31 19.79
CA LEU A 88 -2.72 -0.04 19.20
C LEU A 88 -2.60 -1.53 18.87
N ASP A 89 -3.06 -2.38 19.78
CA ASP A 89 -2.97 -3.83 19.60
C ASP A 89 -3.79 -4.28 18.37
N GLU A 90 -4.93 -3.64 18.10
CA GLU A 90 -5.75 -3.90 16.91
C GLU A 90 -5.07 -3.42 15.61
N LEU A 91 -4.43 -2.24 15.65
CA LEU A 91 -3.67 -1.71 14.51
C LEU A 91 -2.53 -2.68 14.13
N VAL A 92 -1.78 -3.14 15.13
CA VAL A 92 -0.65 -4.06 14.97
C VAL A 92 -1.12 -5.43 14.48
N ALA A 93 -2.21 -5.96 15.03
CA ALA A 93 -2.82 -7.20 14.56
C ALA A 93 -3.24 -7.08 13.08
N SER A 94 -3.95 -5.99 12.72
CA SER A 94 -4.40 -5.72 11.36
C SER A 94 -3.22 -5.63 10.37
N ALA A 95 -2.13 -4.96 10.77
CA ALA A 95 -0.90 -4.91 10.00
C ALA A 95 -0.30 -6.30 9.75
N GLY A 96 -0.27 -7.15 10.78
CA GLY A 96 0.19 -8.53 10.66
C GLY A 96 -0.64 -9.36 9.67
N HIS A 97 -1.97 -9.21 9.71
CA HIS A 97 -2.88 -9.88 8.78
C HIS A 97 -2.67 -9.41 7.32
N ILE A 98 -2.59 -8.10 7.08
CA ILE A 98 -2.37 -7.56 5.74
C ILE A 98 -0.99 -7.97 5.20
N LEU A 99 0.04 -7.94 6.05
CA LEU A 99 1.38 -8.37 5.67
C LEU A 99 1.41 -9.87 5.32
N LYS A 100 0.64 -10.69 6.03
CA LYS A 100 0.48 -12.12 5.71
C LYS A 100 -0.19 -12.31 4.34
N ILE A 101 -1.27 -11.57 4.06
CA ILE A 101 -2.00 -11.63 2.78
C ILE A 101 -1.08 -11.24 1.61
N THR A 102 -0.36 -10.13 1.74
CA THR A 102 0.56 -9.64 0.69
C THR A 102 1.77 -10.57 0.47
N LYS A 103 2.30 -11.20 1.52
CA LYS A 103 3.32 -12.25 1.39
C LYS A 103 2.79 -13.47 0.62
N SER A 104 1.56 -13.93 0.91
CA SER A 104 0.98 -15.08 0.21
C SER A 104 0.57 -14.79 -1.24
N SER A 105 0.11 -13.58 -1.56
CA SER A 105 -0.34 -13.25 -2.92
C SER A 105 0.80 -13.15 -3.93
N THR A 106 2.04 -12.90 -3.47
CA THR A 106 3.20 -12.76 -4.37
C THR A 106 3.54 -14.07 -5.10
N THR A 107 3.03 -15.22 -4.63
CA THR A 107 3.22 -16.53 -5.28
C THR A 107 2.11 -16.86 -6.29
N GLU A 108 0.97 -16.14 -6.30
CA GLU A 108 -0.22 -16.52 -7.08
C GLU A 108 -0.81 -15.42 -7.95
N VAL A 109 -0.23 -14.22 -8.01
CA VAL A 109 -0.59 -13.29 -9.09
C VAL A 109 0.09 -13.77 -10.37
N PHE A 110 -0.48 -14.81 -10.98
CA PHE A 110 -0.43 -14.95 -12.42
C PHE A 110 -1.00 -13.65 -12.99
N SER A 111 -0.09 -12.75 -13.39
CA SER A 111 -0.45 -11.74 -14.35
C SER A 111 -0.91 -12.52 -15.57
N VAL A 112 -2.23 -12.62 -15.74
CA VAL A 112 -2.78 -12.98 -17.03
C VAL A 112 -2.40 -11.80 -17.91
N GLU A 113 -1.24 -11.90 -18.57
CA GLU A 113 -1.03 -11.25 -19.84
C GLU A 113 -2.08 -11.82 -20.78
N GLU A 114 -3.32 -11.34 -20.65
CA GLU A 114 -4.27 -11.48 -21.73
C GLU A 114 -3.77 -10.53 -22.80
N LYS A 115 -2.89 -11.08 -23.63
CA LYS A 115 -2.38 -10.46 -24.84
C LYS A 115 -3.62 -9.98 -25.62
N PRO A 116 -3.85 -8.67 -25.81
CA PRO A 116 -4.95 -8.21 -26.64
C PRO A 116 -4.56 -8.47 -28.10
N GLN A 117 -4.72 -9.72 -28.55
CA GLN A 117 -4.49 -10.12 -29.95
C GLN A 117 -5.75 -10.09 -30.79
N THR A 118 -6.76 -9.30 -30.42
CA THR A 118 -7.73 -8.85 -31.40
C THR A 118 -7.08 -7.70 -32.15
N THR A 119 -6.38 -8.04 -33.23
CA THR A 119 -5.73 -7.04 -34.07
C THR A 119 -6.80 -6.08 -34.61
N GLN A 120 -6.48 -4.80 -34.76
CA GLN A 120 -7.38 -3.79 -35.34
C GLN A 120 -8.06 -4.29 -36.64
N ASN A 121 -7.37 -5.17 -37.39
CA ASN A 121 -7.84 -5.83 -38.59
C ASN A 121 -9.04 -6.78 -38.38
N ASP A 122 -9.16 -7.41 -37.22
CA ASP A 122 -10.27 -8.33 -36.91
C ASP A 122 -11.54 -7.54 -36.59
N ILE A 123 -11.38 -6.40 -35.92
CA ILE A 123 -12.48 -5.46 -35.65
C ILE A 123 -12.98 -4.86 -36.97
N THR A 124 -12.09 -4.43 -37.86
CA THR A 124 -12.50 -3.89 -39.17
C THR A 124 -13.19 -4.95 -40.03
N LYS A 125 -12.68 -6.20 -40.05
CA LYS A 125 -13.34 -7.32 -40.76
C LYS A 125 -14.74 -7.62 -40.21
N LEU A 126 -14.91 -7.56 -38.89
CA LEU A 126 -16.21 -7.74 -38.25
C LEU A 126 -17.19 -6.63 -38.68
N CYS A 127 -16.75 -5.37 -38.61
CA CYS A 127 -17.54 -4.21 -39.03
C CYS A 127 -17.95 -4.29 -40.51
N ASP A 128 -17.04 -4.69 -41.40
CA ASP A 128 -17.33 -4.87 -42.83
C ASP A 128 -18.35 -5.99 -43.06
N THR A 129 -18.23 -7.10 -42.33
CA THR A 129 -19.14 -8.24 -42.44
C THR A 129 -20.55 -7.88 -41.98
N LEU A 130 -20.67 -7.18 -40.84
CA LEU A 130 -21.94 -6.70 -40.32
C LEU A 130 -22.60 -5.69 -41.27
N THR A 131 -21.81 -4.79 -41.84
CA THR A 131 -22.30 -3.80 -42.82
C THR A 131 -22.87 -4.49 -44.07
N ARG A 132 -22.19 -5.53 -44.56
CA ARG A 132 -22.64 -6.33 -45.71
C ARG A 132 -23.96 -7.08 -45.41
N TYR A 133 -24.08 -7.67 -44.21
CA TYR A 133 -25.28 -8.38 -43.80
C TYR A 133 -26.50 -7.45 -43.67
N LEU A 134 -26.31 -6.26 -43.09
CA LEU A 134 -27.37 -5.26 -42.95
C LEU A 134 -27.86 -4.74 -44.31
N ASN A 135 -26.95 -4.46 -45.24
CA ASN A 135 -27.29 -4.03 -46.59
C ASN A 135 -28.12 -5.09 -47.34
N PHE A 136 -27.69 -6.35 -47.28
CA PHE A 136 -28.44 -7.48 -47.87
C PHE A 136 -29.86 -7.60 -47.29
N ARG A 137 -30.02 -7.41 -45.97
CA ARG A 137 -31.33 -7.45 -45.30
C ARG A 137 -32.22 -6.27 -45.71
N ASN A 138 -31.63 -5.10 -45.91
CA ASN A 138 -32.34 -3.89 -46.32
C ASN A 138 -32.79 -3.94 -47.79
N ASP A 139 -31.98 -4.49 -48.70
CA ASP A 139 -32.36 -4.66 -50.11
C ASP A 139 -33.56 -5.59 -50.26
N ARG A 140 -33.60 -6.67 -49.48
CA ARG A 140 -34.73 -7.61 -49.47
C ARG A 140 -36.03 -6.98 -48.96
N LYS A 141 -35.94 -5.98 -48.08
CA LYS A 141 -37.10 -5.19 -47.61
C LYS A 141 -37.54 -4.14 -48.63
N ARG A 142 -36.60 -3.58 -49.41
CA ARG A 142 -36.88 -2.53 -50.40
C ARG A 142 -37.56 -3.06 -51.67
N SER A 143 -37.35 -4.33 -52.01
CA SER A 143 -37.98 -5.01 -53.15
C SER A 143 -39.47 -5.36 -52.97
N HIS A 144 -40.11 -4.98 -51.86
CA HIS A 144 -41.54 -5.21 -51.61
C HIS A 144 -42.34 -3.89 -51.63
N THR A 145 -42.28 -3.16 -52.74
CA THR A 145 -43.33 -2.19 -53.08
C THR A 145 -44.35 -2.86 -54.01
N PRO A 146 -45.62 -3.06 -53.62
CA PRO A 146 -46.64 -3.58 -54.52
C PRO A 146 -46.85 -2.59 -55.67
N ARG A 147 -46.60 -3.04 -56.90
CA ARG A 147 -46.85 -2.27 -58.12
C ARG A 147 -48.37 -2.14 -58.28
N ARG A 148 -48.93 -1.01 -57.83
CA ARG A 148 -50.35 -0.68 -57.99
C ARG A 148 -50.65 -0.55 -59.49
N SER A 149 -51.24 -1.59 -60.07
CA SER A 149 -51.72 -1.57 -61.46
C SER A 149 -52.95 -0.67 -61.54
N ILE A 150 -52.77 0.50 -62.14
CA ILE A 150 -53.86 1.43 -62.47
C ILE A 150 -54.61 0.82 -63.67
N SER A 151 -55.84 0.38 -63.44
CA SER A 151 -56.75 -0.06 -64.50
C SER A 151 -57.37 1.16 -65.16
N ARG A 152 -57.25 1.28 -66.49
CA ARG A 152 -57.98 2.24 -67.32
C ARG A 152 -59.21 1.55 -67.90
N LYS A 153 -60.40 1.98 -67.48
CA LYS A 153 -61.54 2.26 -68.36
C LYS A 153 -62.62 3.02 -67.60
#